data_AF-A0A9D1DCT6-F1
#
_entry.id   AF-A0A9D1DCT6-F1
#
_cell.length_a   1.000
_cell.length_b   1.000
_cell.length_c   1.000
_cell.angle_alpha   90.00
_cell.angle_beta   90.00
_cell.angle_gamma   90.00
#
_symmetry.space_group_name_H-M   'P 1'
#
loop_
_entity.id
_entity.type
_entity.pdbx_description
1 polymer ?
#
loop_
_entity_poly.entity_id
_entity_poly.type
_entity_poly.pdbx_seq_one_letter_code
_entity_poly.pdbx_strand_id
1 'polypeptide(L)'
;MTMEDIRNVTFERVGRHGYQADEVDVFLKEVMDYVQKLQKDLEDSQQKMKVLAAKVEEYRNDEESIREALLGAQKLGKSVVAQANAKAEQIATKASQEAEAALSSARLEAASLKNEAETYANDLRTRVKEETDRRVAEADRKVADIIRQNRYDIEKEESRLARMKKEVGSFKAQIIELYRAHIELLDKLPAEEQAAPVKEEPAPQPVQPEVQPEPVAQAVQPEPAPEPAAVSTEGTQEFETGDTFKKRKFDNLQFGSNLPKA
;
A
#
# COMPACT_ATOMS: atom_id res chain seq x y z
N MET A 1 -70.44 -83.25 38.81
CA MET A 1 -69.57 -83.98 39.74
C MET A 1 -68.55 -83.03 40.35
N THR A 2 -69.01 -82.19 41.27
CA THR A 2 -68.17 -81.45 42.23
C THR A 2 -67.63 -82.40 43.30
N MET A 3 -66.72 -81.97 44.17
CA MET A 3 -66.34 -82.75 45.37
C MET A 3 -67.55 -83.12 46.23
N GLU A 4 -68.53 -82.23 46.39
CA GLU A 4 -69.73 -82.48 47.18
C GLU A 4 -70.64 -83.53 46.54
N ASP A 5 -70.69 -83.59 45.20
CA ASP A 5 -71.42 -84.63 44.46
C ASP A 5 -70.82 -86.02 44.71
N ILE A 6 -69.50 -86.12 44.94
CA ILE A 6 -68.82 -87.39 45.26
C ILE A 6 -69.04 -87.74 46.74
N ARG A 7 -68.86 -86.76 47.62
CA ARG A 7 -68.93 -86.94 49.08
C ARG A 7 -70.32 -87.33 49.59
N ASN A 8 -71.37 -86.88 48.90
CA ASN A 8 -72.76 -87.16 49.25
C ASN A 8 -73.39 -88.28 48.40
N VAL A 9 -72.60 -88.99 47.59
CA VAL A 9 -73.10 -90.09 46.77
C VAL A 9 -73.45 -91.30 47.63
N THR A 10 -74.55 -91.98 47.33
CA THR A 10 -75.01 -93.17 48.07
C THR A 10 -75.34 -94.30 47.11
N PHE A 11 -75.05 -95.54 47.52
CA PHE A 11 -75.26 -96.75 46.70
C PHE A 11 -76.28 -97.70 47.37
N GLU A 12 -77.12 -98.34 46.57
CA GLU A 12 -78.04 -99.36 47.07
C GLU A 12 -77.28 -100.63 47.49
N ARG A 13 -77.64 -101.19 48.64
CA ARG A 13 -77.00 -102.40 49.17
C ARG A 13 -77.51 -103.66 48.46
N VAL A 14 -76.82 -104.02 47.38
CA VAL A 14 -77.02 -105.30 46.67
C VAL A 14 -76.68 -106.49 47.59
N GLY A 15 -77.25 -107.66 47.30
CA GLY A 15 -77.05 -108.90 48.06
C GLY A 15 -75.65 -109.52 47.97
N ARG A 16 -75.59 -110.86 48.04
CA ARG A 16 -74.39 -111.70 48.32
C ARG A 16 -73.12 -111.49 47.45
N HIS A 17 -73.17 -110.67 46.40
CA HIS A 17 -72.04 -110.42 45.47
C HIS A 17 -71.86 -108.93 45.11
N GLY A 18 -72.16 -108.00 46.04
CA GLY A 18 -71.83 -106.58 45.89
C GLY A 18 -70.35 -106.26 46.15
N TYR A 19 -69.91 -105.06 45.76
CA TYR A 19 -68.60 -104.51 46.15
C TYR A 19 -68.49 -104.28 47.66
N GLN A 20 -67.27 -104.30 48.20
CA GLN A 20 -67.02 -103.97 49.60
C GLN A 20 -67.11 -102.46 49.82
N ALA A 21 -67.91 -102.02 50.80
CA ALA A 21 -68.09 -100.60 51.10
C ALA A 21 -66.76 -99.92 51.45
N ASP A 22 -65.96 -100.55 52.31
CA ASP A 22 -64.67 -100.01 52.77
C ASP A 22 -63.67 -99.78 51.62
N GLU A 23 -63.64 -100.65 50.60
CA GLU A 23 -62.80 -100.50 49.41
C GLU A 23 -63.31 -99.37 48.49
N VAL A 24 -64.64 -99.26 48.36
CA VAL A 24 -65.28 -98.20 47.57
C VAL A 24 -65.08 -96.83 48.23
N ASP A 25 -65.18 -96.72 49.55
CA ASP A 25 -64.95 -95.48 50.30
C ASP A 25 -63.50 -95.00 50.20
N VAL A 26 -62.52 -95.93 50.22
CA VAL A 26 -61.11 -95.60 49.95
C VAL A 26 -60.92 -95.08 48.53
N PHE A 27 -61.49 -95.75 47.52
CA PHE A 27 -61.41 -95.30 46.13
C PHE A 27 -62.09 -93.93 45.90
N LEU A 28 -63.27 -93.71 46.48
CA LEU A 28 -63.98 -92.42 46.41
C LEU A 28 -63.17 -91.29 47.04
N LYS A 29 -62.37 -91.58 48.08
CA LYS A 29 -61.44 -90.62 48.66
C LYS A 29 -60.30 -90.26 47.69
N GLU A 30 -59.67 -91.25 47.05
CA GLU A 30 -58.65 -90.98 46.02
C GLU A 30 -59.21 -90.17 44.84
N VAL A 31 -60.46 -90.47 44.43
CA VAL A 31 -61.16 -89.71 43.37
C VAL A 31 -61.49 -88.28 43.84
N MET A 32 -61.90 -88.07 45.10
CA MET A 32 -62.10 -86.72 45.65
C MET A 32 -60.79 -85.91 45.67
N ASP A 33 -59.70 -86.49 46.16
CA ASP A 33 -58.39 -85.84 46.21
C ASP A 33 -57.87 -85.50 44.79
N TYR A 34 -58.09 -86.40 43.81
CA TYR A 34 -57.73 -86.18 42.40
C TYR A 34 -58.59 -85.11 41.72
N VAL A 35 -59.91 -85.09 41.97
CA VAL A 35 -60.81 -84.05 41.44
C VAL A 35 -60.50 -82.70 42.07
N GLN A 36 -60.21 -82.64 43.37
CA GLN A 36 -59.75 -81.40 44.03
C GLN A 36 -58.47 -80.88 43.39
N LYS A 37 -57.51 -81.76 43.14
CA LYS A 37 -56.26 -81.40 42.46
C LYS A 37 -56.53 -80.87 41.05
N LEU A 38 -57.36 -81.55 40.25
CA LEU A 38 -57.72 -81.08 38.90
C LEU A 38 -58.44 -79.73 38.91
N GLN A 39 -59.33 -79.47 39.87
CA GLN A 39 -59.97 -78.16 40.01
C GLN A 39 -58.95 -77.07 40.34
N LYS A 40 -58.03 -77.34 41.28
CA LYS A 40 -56.96 -76.40 41.61
C LYS A 40 -56.01 -76.16 40.44
N ASP A 41 -55.53 -77.20 39.77
CA ASP A 41 -54.63 -77.10 38.62
C ASP A 41 -55.30 -76.34 37.45
N LEU A 42 -56.62 -76.47 37.28
CA LEU A 42 -57.43 -75.71 36.33
C LEU A 42 -57.51 -74.22 36.70
N GLU A 43 -57.79 -73.88 37.96
CA GLU A 43 -57.81 -72.49 38.45
C GLU A 43 -56.45 -71.81 38.30
N ASP A 44 -55.39 -72.50 38.75
CA ASP A 44 -53.98 -72.08 38.58
C ASP A 44 -53.64 -71.81 37.10
N SER A 45 -54.08 -72.69 36.20
CA SER A 45 -53.85 -72.57 34.75
C SER A 45 -54.65 -71.41 34.14
N GLN A 46 -55.91 -71.23 34.53
CA GLN A 46 -56.72 -70.08 34.12
C GLN A 46 -56.15 -68.75 34.61
N GLN A 47 -55.62 -68.70 35.84
CA GLN A 47 -55.00 -67.49 36.38
C GLN A 47 -53.67 -67.18 35.68
N LYS A 48 -52.83 -68.18 35.41
CA LYS A 48 -51.61 -68.04 34.58
C LYS A 48 -51.95 -67.54 33.18
N MET A 49 -53.00 -68.08 32.55
CA MET A 49 -53.47 -67.66 31.23
C MET A 49 -53.98 -66.22 31.20
N LYS A 50 -54.72 -65.76 32.23
CA LYS A 50 -55.13 -64.35 32.38
C LYS A 50 -53.93 -63.41 32.50
N VAL A 51 -52.91 -63.78 33.29
CA VAL A 51 -51.68 -62.98 33.45
C VAL A 51 -50.88 -62.94 32.14
N LEU A 52 -50.74 -64.06 31.43
CA LEU A 52 -50.09 -64.09 30.11
C LEU A 52 -50.84 -63.23 29.08
N ALA A 53 -52.17 -63.28 29.04
CA ALA A 53 -52.95 -62.46 28.12
C ALA A 53 -52.74 -60.96 28.37
N ALA A 54 -52.83 -60.52 29.63
CA ALA A 54 -52.57 -59.14 30.01
C ALA A 54 -51.12 -58.70 29.68
N LYS A 55 -50.13 -59.57 29.89
CA LYS A 55 -48.72 -59.29 29.56
C LYS A 55 -48.46 -59.22 28.04
N VAL A 56 -49.19 -59.99 27.24
CA VAL A 56 -49.15 -59.90 25.77
C VAL A 56 -49.80 -58.59 25.29
N GLU A 57 -50.81 -58.07 25.97
CA GLU A 57 -51.41 -56.77 25.67
C GLU A 57 -50.46 -55.61 26.06
N GLU A 58 -49.87 -55.67 27.27
CA GLU A 58 -48.79 -54.78 27.76
C GLU A 58 -47.66 -54.66 26.73
N TYR A 59 -47.06 -55.78 26.32
CA TYR A 59 -45.95 -55.78 25.35
C TYR A 59 -46.30 -55.27 23.95
N ARG A 60 -47.57 -55.33 23.53
CA ARG A 60 -48.00 -54.79 22.22
C ARG A 60 -48.18 -53.28 22.27
N ASN A 61 -48.68 -52.76 23.39
CA ASN A 61 -48.75 -51.32 23.65
C ASN A 61 -47.34 -50.72 23.80
N ASP A 62 -46.41 -51.45 24.42
CA ASP A 62 -44.98 -51.08 24.48
C ASP A 62 -44.33 -51.10 23.08
N GLU A 63 -44.57 -52.13 22.26
CA GLU A 63 -44.03 -52.21 20.89
C GLU A 63 -44.51 -51.02 20.04
N GLU A 64 -45.81 -50.68 20.11
CA GLU A 64 -46.37 -49.51 19.42
C GLU A 64 -45.76 -48.20 19.93
N SER A 65 -45.65 -48.02 21.24
CA SER A 65 -45.02 -46.85 21.86
C SER A 65 -43.55 -46.68 21.44
N ILE A 66 -42.78 -47.77 21.41
CA ILE A 66 -41.39 -47.79 20.95
C ILE A 66 -41.32 -47.48 19.44
N ARG A 67 -42.24 -48.02 18.64
CA ARG A 67 -42.33 -47.77 17.19
C ARG A 67 -42.63 -46.30 16.90
N GLU A 68 -43.55 -45.68 17.61
CA GLU A 68 -43.83 -44.25 17.50
C GLU A 68 -42.62 -43.40 17.92
N ALA A 69 -41.97 -43.73 19.03
CA ALA A 69 -40.77 -43.03 19.49
C ALA A 69 -39.61 -43.12 18.48
N LEU A 70 -39.41 -44.29 17.85
CA LEU A 70 -38.41 -44.48 16.78
C LEU A 70 -38.75 -43.68 15.51
N LEU A 71 -40.01 -43.63 15.10
CA LEU A 71 -40.45 -42.81 13.95
C LEU A 71 -40.31 -41.32 14.25
N GLY A 72 -40.65 -40.88 15.48
CA GLY A 72 -40.44 -39.52 15.97
C GLY A 72 -38.95 -39.14 15.95
N ALA A 73 -38.08 -39.99 16.51
CA ALA A 73 -36.64 -39.80 16.51
C ALA A 73 -36.04 -39.77 15.09
N GLN A 74 -36.49 -40.65 14.18
CA GLN A 74 -36.03 -40.64 12.79
C GLN A 74 -36.47 -39.35 12.05
N LYS A 75 -37.71 -38.89 12.27
CA LYS A 75 -38.22 -37.65 11.70
C LYS A 75 -37.48 -36.43 12.26
N LEU A 76 -37.21 -36.41 13.56
CA LEU A 76 -36.43 -35.37 14.23
C LEU A 76 -34.99 -35.33 13.69
N GLY A 77 -34.30 -36.46 13.59
CA GLY A 77 -32.95 -36.55 13.04
C GLY A 77 -32.87 -36.04 11.60
N LYS A 78 -33.81 -36.45 10.73
CA LYS A 78 -33.94 -35.90 9.37
C LYS A 78 -34.17 -34.39 9.36
N SER A 79 -35.03 -33.89 10.23
CA SER A 79 -35.33 -32.45 10.36
C SER A 79 -34.12 -31.64 10.85
N VAL A 80 -33.38 -32.14 11.83
CA VAL A 80 -32.16 -31.49 12.37
C VAL A 80 -31.07 -31.43 11.30
N VAL A 81 -30.83 -32.50 10.54
CA VAL A 81 -29.86 -32.50 9.43
C VAL A 81 -30.28 -31.54 8.33
N ALA A 82 -31.56 -31.53 7.94
CA ALA A 82 -32.06 -30.59 6.92
C ALA A 82 -31.94 -29.12 7.36
N GLN A 83 -32.29 -28.81 8.62
CA GLN A 83 -32.15 -27.46 9.19
C GLN A 83 -30.69 -27.03 9.34
N ALA A 84 -29.79 -27.94 9.73
CA ALA A 84 -28.36 -27.67 9.83
C ALA A 84 -27.76 -27.35 8.44
N ASN A 85 -28.09 -28.15 7.42
CA ASN A 85 -27.64 -27.94 6.05
C ASN A 85 -28.17 -26.61 5.48
N ALA A 86 -29.48 -26.34 5.61
CA ALA A 86 -30.07 -25.09 5.15
C ALA A 86 -29.49 -23.86 5.86
N LYS A 87 -29.18 -23.97 7.16
CA LYS A 87 -28.53 -22.89 7.92
C LYS A 87 -27.06 -22.70 7.52
N ALA A 88 -26.33 -23.78 7.23
CA ALA A 88 -24.97 -23.71 6.70
C ALA A 88 -24.93 -23.05 5.31
N GLU A 89 -25.87 -23.40 4.42
CA GLU A 89 -26.03 -22.78 3.11
C GLU A 89 -26.40 -21.29 3.21
N GLN A 90 -27.30 -20.91 4.13
CA GLN A 90 -27.62 -19.51 4.43
C GLN A 90 -26.43 -18.72 4.99
N ILE A 91 -25.52 -19.34 5.75
CA ILE A 91 -24.30 -18.70 6.24
C ILE A 91 -23.29 -18.54 5.09
N ALA A 92 -23.08 -19.59 4.29
CA ALA A 92 -22.14 -19.56 3.16
C ALA A 92 -22.56 -18.56 2.08
N THR A 93 -23.84 -18.51 1.72
CA THR A 93 -24.37 -17.55 0.72
C THR A 93 -24.27 -16.11 1.21
N LYS A 94 -24.60 -15.82 2.47
CA LYS A 94 -24.39 -14.49 3.06
C LYS A 94 -22.92 -14.09 3.12
N ALA A 95 -22.03 -14.98 3.56
CA ALA A 95 -20.60 -14.72 3.59
C ALA A 95 -20.02 -14.44 2.19
N SER A 96 -20.49 -15.14 1.15
CA SER A 96 -20.12 -14.82 -0.24
C SER A 96 -20.63 -13.44 -0.66
N GLN A 97 -21.90 -13.13 -0.42
CA GLN A 97 -22.50 -11.82 -0.75
C GLN A 97 -21.83 -10.65 -0.03
N GLU A 98 -21.51 -10.80 1.27
CA GLU A 98 -20.82 -9.79 2.07
C GLU A 98 -19.36 -9.61 1.60
N ALA A 99 -18.66 -10.70 1.28
CA ALA A 99 -17.29 -10.64 0.74
C ALA A 99 -17.27 -10.04 -0.69
N GLU A 100 -18.20 -10.41 -1.56
CA GLU A 100 -18.35 -9.85 -2.90
C GLU A 100 -18.69 -8.35 -2.86
N ALA A 101 -19.58 -7.93 -1.94
CA ALA A 101 -19.90 -6.52 -1.73
C ALA A 101 -18.67 -5.73 -1.25
N ALA A 102 -17.92 -6.25 -0.27
CA ALA A 102 -16.70 -5.62 0.24
C ALA A 102 -15.58 -5.55 -0.81
N LEU A 103 -15.41 -6.60 -1.63
CA LEU A 103 -14.47 -6.61 -2.75
C LEU A 103 -14.92 -5.66 -3.87
N SER A 104 -16.23 -5.49 -4.09
CA SER A 104 -16.79 -4.57 -5.08
C SER A 104 -16.56 -3.11 -4.68
N SER A 105 -16.89 -2.73 -3.44
CA SER A 105 -16.64 -1.37 -2.93
C SER A 105 -15.15 -1.04 -2.91
N ALA A 106 -14.30 -1.93 -2.40
CA ALA A 106 -12.85 -1.74 -2.40
C ALA A 106 -12.26 -1.60 -3.83
N ARG A 107 -12.82 -2.31 -4.82
CA ARG A 107 -12.44 -2.14 -6.24
C ARG A 107 -12.89 -0.81 -6.82
N LEU A 108 -14.08 -0.32 -6.45
CA LEU A 108 -14.58 1.00 -6.89
C LEU A 108 -13.75 2.13 -6.28
N GLU A 109 -13.41 2.06 -4.99
CA GLU A 109 -12.52 3.01 -4.30
C GLU A 109 -11.10 2.99 -4.88
N ALA A 110 -10.54 1.80 -5.11
CA ALA A 110 -9.23 1.68 -5.76
C ALA A 110 -9.23 2.22 -7.20
N ALA A 111 -10.33 2.03 -7.95
CA ALA A 111 -10.46 2.55 -9.31
C ALA A 111 -10.64 4.08 -9.34
N SER A 112 -11.44 4.66 -8.43
CA SER A 112 -11.60 6.12 -8.35
C SER A 112 -10.29 6.80 -7.91
N LEU A 113 -9.63 6.29 -6.86
CA LEU A 113 -8.33 6.79 -6.41
C LEU A 113 -7.26 6.68 -7.51
N LYS A 114 -7.24 5.57 -8.27
CA LYS A 114 -6.35 5.41 -9.41
C LYS A 114 -6.64 6.46 -10.48
N ASN A 115 -7.90 6.66 -10.85
CA ASN A 115 -8.29 7.64 -11.88
C ASN A 115 -7.95 9.08 -11.45
N GLU A 116 -8.13 9.42 -10.17
CA GLU A 116 -7.73 10.72 -9.59
C GLU A 116 -6.21 10.91 -9.59
N ALA A 117 -5.44 9.88 -9.25
CA ALA A 117 -3.98 9.92 -9.36
C ALA A 117 -3.51 10.05 -10.83
N GLU A 118 -4.17 9.40 -11.78
CA GLU A 118 -3.86 9.51 -13.21
C GLU A 118 -4.22 10.90 -13.77
N THR A 119 -5.36 11.51 -13.40
CA THR A 119 -5.69 12.88 -13.82
C THR A 119 -4.75 13.91 -13.20
N TYR A 120 -4.44 13.81 -11.90
CA TYR A 120 -3.47 14.68 -11.24
C TYR A 120 -2.07 14.56 -11.85
N ALA A 121 -1.59 13.34 -12.13
CA ALA A 121 -0.30 13.14 -12.77
C ALA A 121 -0.24 13.71 -14.19
N ASN A 122 -1.34 13.65 -14.95
CA ASN A 122 -1.42 14.19 -16.31
C ASN A 122 -1.57 15.72 -16.34
N ASP A 123 -2.31 16.31 -15.40
CA ASP A 123 -2.35 17.76 -15.17
C ASP A 123 -0.96 18.29 -14.78
N LEU A 124 -0.31 17.67 -13.79
CA LEU A 124 1.05 18.04 -13.38
C LEU A 124 2.06 17.94 -14.53
N ARG A 125 2.03 16.86 -15.33
CA ARG A 125 2.84 16.73 -16.55
C ARG A 125 2.56 17.84 -17.56
N THR A 126 1.30 18.22 -17.74
CA THR A 126 0.90 19.29 -18.68
C THR A 126 1.42 20.64 -18.21
N ARG A 127 1.24 20.98 -16.92
CA ARG A 127 1.76 22.23 -16.33
C ARG A 127 3.28 22.31 -16.37
N VAL A 128 3.99 21.24 -16.02
CA VAL A 128 5.46 21.19 -16.10
C VAL A 128 5.93 21.37 -17.54
N LYS A 129 5.28 20.71 -18.51
CA LYS A 129 5.59 20.89 -19.93
C LYS A 129 5.34 22.33 -20.40
N GLU A 130 4.18 22.89 -20.09
CA GLU A 130 3.88 24.29 -20.43
C GLU A 130 4.88 25.26 -19.80
N GLU A 131 5.33 25.02 -18.56
CA GLU A 131 6.34 25.86 -17.92
C GLU A 131 7.71 25.70 -18.58
N THR A 132 8.13 24.49 -18.96
CA THR A 132 9.38 24.31 -19.72
C THR A 132 9.31 24.94 -21.11
N ASP A 133 8.19 24.77 -21.83
CA ASP A 133 7.99 25.35 -23.16
C ASP A 133 7.99 26.89 -23.10
N ARG A 134 7.38 27.49 -22.06
CA ARG A 134 7.45 28.94 -21.79
C ARG A 134 8.87 29.41 -21.44
N ARG A 135 9.58 28.71 -20.54
CA ARG A 135 10.96 29.04 -20.13
C ARG A 135 11.94 28.98 -21.31
N VAL A 136 11.78 28.00 -22.20
CA VAL A 136 12.56 27.89 -23.46
C VAL A 136 12.23 29.06 -24.39
N ALA A 137 10.95 29.31 -24.67
CA ALA A 137 10.54 30.42 -25.53
C ALA A 137 10.96 31.81 -25.00
N GLU A 138 11.05 31.99 -23.68
CA GLU A 138 11.63 33.19 -23.06
C GLU A 138 13.15 33.29 -23.23
N ALA A 139 13.88 32.18 -23.12
CA ALA A 139 15.31 32.13 -23.35
C ALA A 139 15.63 32.44 -24.82
N ASP A 140 14.92 31.83 -25.76
CA ASP A 140 15.07 32.07 -27.21
C ASP A 140 14.83 33.54 -27.58
N ARG A 141 13.81 34.19 -26.99
CA ARG A 141 13.57 35.64 -27.15
C ARG A 141 14.74 36.47 -26.64
N LYS A 142 15.21 36.21 -25.41
CA LYS A 142 16.36 36.92 -24.81
C LYS A 142 17.63 36.75 -25.66
N VAL A 143 17.87 35.55 -26.19
CA VAL A 143 18.99 35.27 -27.12
C VAL A 143 18.82 36.03 -28.44
N ALA A 144 17.62 36.05 -29.03
CA ALA A 144 17.34 36.81 -30.25
C ALA A 144 17.53 38.32 -30.07
N ASP A 145 17.08 38.89 -28.95
CA ASP A 145 17.27 40.31 -28.62
C ASP A 145 18.74 40.66 -28.39
N ILE A 146 19.52 39.81 -27.70
CA ILE A 146 20.98 39.98 -27.54
C ILE A 146 21.69 39.91 -28.90
N ILE A 147 21.34 38.95 -29.76
CA ILE A 147 21.90 38.86 -31.12
C ILE A 147 21.55 40.11 -31.94
N ARG A 148 20.34 40.64 -31.81
CA ARG A 148 19.88 41.87 -32.49
C ARG A 148 20.64 43.10 -32.00
N GLN A 149 20.83 43.24 -30.69
CA GLN A 149 21.60 44.35 -30.11
C GLN A 149 23.07 44.28 -30.55
N ASN A 150 23.71 43.12 -30.41
CA ASN A 150 25.10 42.92 -30.82
C ASN A 150 25.31 43.24 -32.30
N ARG A 151 24.38 42.86 -33.20
CA ARG A 151 24.44 43.23 -34.61
C ARG A 151 24.36 44.74 -34.84
N TYR A 152 23.47 45.44 -34.13
CA TYR A 152 23.32 46.90 -34.21
C TYR A 152 24.59 47.63 -33.73
N ASP A 153 25.16 47.21 -32.59
CA ASP A 153 26.39 47.82 -32.08
C ASP A 153 27.60 47.49 -32.98
N ILE A 154 27.67 46.31 -33.61
CA ILE A 154 28.68 45.99 -34.65
C ILE A 154 28.53 46.94 -35.86
N GLU A 155 27.34 47.06 -36.45
CA GLU A 155 27.09 47.91 -37.64
C GLU A 155 27.44 49.39 -37.37
N LYS A 156 27.15 49.86 -36.16
CA LYS A 156 27.48 51.20 -35.65
C LYS A 156 28.99 51.40 -35.47
N GLU A 157 29.70 50.43 -34.91
CA GLU A 157 31.16 50.48 -34.74
C GLU A 157 31.90 50.33 -36.07
N GLU A 158 31.44 49.47 -36.98
CA GLU A 158 31.93 49.39 -38.37
C GLU A 158 31.73 50.72 -39.10
N SER A 159 30.56 51.36 -38.94
CA SER A 159 30.29 52.69 -39.49
C SER A 159 31.22 53.76 -38.92
N ARG A 160 31.57 53.69 -37.62
CA ARG A 160 32.56 54.60 -36.99
C ARG A 160 33.97 54.34 -37.52
N LEU A 161 34.37 53.08 -37.66
CA LEU A 161 35.66 52.69 -38.23
C LEU A 161 35.78 53.09 -39.70
N ALA A 162 34.70 53.03 -40.49
CA ALA A 162 34.67 53.48 -41.87
C ALA A 162 34.88 55.00 -41.99
N ARG A 163 34.25 55.80 -41.12
CA ARG A 163 34.48 57.26 -41.02
C ARG A 163 35.92 57.57 -40.62
N MET A 164 36.42 56.95 -39.55
CA MET A 164 37.79 57.14 -39.07
C MET A 164 38.83 56.75 -40.14
N LYS A 165 38.62 55.66 -40.90
CA LYS A 165 39.47 55.28 -42.05
C LYS A 165 39.44 56.34 -43.16
N LYS A 166 38.29 56.94 -43.44
CA LYS A 166 38.17 58.04 -44.42
C LYS A 166 38.86 59.31 -43.93
N GLU A 167 38.73 59.65 -42.65
CA GLU A 167 39.39 60.80 -42.02
C GLU A 167 40.91 60.64 -42.02
N VAL A 168 41.44 59.48 -41.63
CA VAL A 168 42.88 59.14 -41.74
C VAL A 168 43.36 59.17 -43.20
N GLY A 169 42.54 58.70 -44.15
CA GLY A 169 42.83 58.81 -45.58
C GLY A 169 42.90 60.27 -46.07
N SER A 170 41.97 61.11 -45.62
CA SER A 170 41.92 62.55 -45.91
C SER A 170 43.12 63.28 -45.31
N PHE A 171 43.46 62.98 -44.06
CA PHE A 171 44.63 63.53 -43.38
C PHE A 171 45.94 63.12 -44.09
N LYS A 172 46.06 61.84 -44.50
CA LYS A 172 47.19 61.38 -45.32
C LYS A 172 47.27 62.12 -46.66
N ALA A 173 46.13 62.38 -47.31
CA ALA A 173 46.10 63.16 -48.55
C ALA A 173 46.55 64.61 -48.29
N GLN A 174 46.07 65.25 -47.23
CA GLN A 174 46.45 66.60 -46.82
C GLN A 174 47.96 66.73 -46.53
N ILE A 175 48.59 65.78 -45.82
CA ILE A 175 50.05 65.86 -45.63
C ILE A 175 50.80 65.64 -46.94
N ILE A 176 50.33 64.76 -47.84
CA ILE A 176 50.96 64.55 -49.15
C ILE A 176 50.84 65.80 -50.03
N GLU A 177 49.70 66.50 -49.98
CA GLU A 177 49.49 67.78 -50.66
C GLU A 177 50.37 68.89 -50.08
N LEU A 178 50.48 68.98 -48.76
CA LEU A 178 51.34 69.96 -48.06
C LEU A 178 52.84 69.68 -48.32
N TYR A 179 53.27 68.41 -48.33
CA TYR A 179 54.62 68.03 -48.75
C TYR A 179 54.88 68.34 -50.23
N ARG A 180 53.91 68.12 -51.13
CA ARG A 180 54.05 68.51 -52.55
C ARG A 180 54.18 70.01 -52.69
N ALA A 181 53.36 70.80 -51.99
CA ALA A 181 53.45 72.25 -51.98
C ALA A 181 54.82 72.74 -51.46
N HIS A 182 55.39 72.09 -50.43
CA HIS A 182 56.76 72.37 -49.97
C HIS A 182 57.82 72.01 -51.03
N ILE A 183 57.72 70.86 -51.70
CA ILE A 183 58.64 70.46 -52.77
C ILE A 183 58.57 71.43 -53.96
N GLU A 184 57.36 71.80 -54.40
CA GLU A 184 57.15 72.76 -55.50
C GLU A 184 57.60 74.19 -55.12
N LEU A 185 57.77 74.48 -53.82
CA LEU A 185 58.35 75.73 -53.33
C LEU A 185 59.89 75.65 -53.32
N LEU A 186 60.49 74.48 -53.00
CA LEU A 186 61.92 74.25 -53.20
C LEU A 186 62.32 74.32 -54.68
N ASP A 187 61.56 73.69 -55.59
CA ASP A 187 61.81 73.71 -57.04
C ASP A 187 61.68 75.13 -57.66
N LYS A 188 61.13 76.09 -56.91
CA LYS A 188 61.00 77.50 -57.30
C LYS A 188 62.06 78.43 -56.68
N LEU A 189 62.98 77.92 -55.84
CA LEU A 189 64.21 78.65 -55.56
C LEU A 189 65.15 78.55 -56.78
N PRO A 190 65.64 79.67 -57.34
CA PRO A 190 66.76 79.61 -58.27
C PRO A 190 68.00 79.11 -57.54
N ALA A 191 68.81 78.30 -58.20
CA ALA A 191 70.07 77.79 -57.66
C ALA A 191 71.16 78.87 -57.66
N GLU A 192 71.16 79.74 -56.64
CA GLU A 192 72.38 80.43 -56.20
C GLU A 192 72.85 79.86 -54.87
N GLU A 193 73.93 79.09 -54.96
CA GLU A 193 74.60 78.40 -53.85
C GLU A 193 75.46 79.40 -53.05
N GLN A 194 74.90 80.01 -52.00
CA GLN A 194 75.72 80.74 -51.02
C GLN A 194 76.42 79.77 -50.05
N ALA A 195 77.50 79.17 -50.54
CA ALA A 195 78.55 78.59 -49.72
C ALA A 195 79.28 79.72 -48.95
N ALA A 196 78.67 80.24 -47.89
CA ALA A 196 79.16 81.36 -47.09
C ALA A 196 79.73 80.90 -45.72
N PRO A 197 80.84 81.48 -45.22
CA PRO A 197 81.82 80.64 -44.52
C PRO A 197 82.28 81.10 -43.12
N VAL A 198 82.34 80.11 -42.21
CA VAL A 198 83.49 79.82 -41.32
C VAL A 198 83.73 80.70 -40.07
N LYS A 199 84.24 80.05 -39.00
CA LYS A 199 84.89 80.56 -37.76
C LYS A 199 84.01 81.13 -36.64
N GLU A 200 84.36 81.02 -35.36
CA GLU A 200 85.02 79.96 -34.53
C GLU A 200 84.89 80.39 -33.03
N GLU A 201 85.10 79.49 -32.06
CA GLU A 201 85.17 79.74 -30.59
C GLU A 201 83.88 80.26 -29.87
N PRO A 202 83.77 80.17 -28.52
CA PRO A 202 84.14 79.06 -27.63
C PRO A 202 83.01 78.67 -26.61
N ALA A 203 83.35 77.83 -25.64
CA ALA A 203 82.53 77.36 -24.49
C ALA A 203 82.20 78.49 -23.45
N PRO A 204 81.32 78.34 -22.41
CA PRO A 204 81.05 77.13 -21.62
C PRO A 204 79.61 76.93 -21.01
N GLN A 205 79.51 75.95 -20.09
CA GLN A 205 78.42 75.75 -19.09
C GLN A 205 78.73 76.59 -17.79
N PRO A 206 78.07 76.45 -16.61
CA PRO A 206 76.83 75.74 -16.20
C PRO A 206 75.89 76.56 -15.21
N VAL A 207 74.91 75.88 -14.60
CA VAL A 207 74.15 76.14 -13.32
C VAL A 207 73.31 77.42 -13.04
N GLN A 208 72.02 77.18 -12.72
CA GLN A 208 71.26 77.45 -11.44
C GLN A 208 71.66 78.61 -10.49
N PRO A 209 70.72 79.24 -9.71
CA PRO A 209 69.82 78.53 -8.74
C PRO A 209 68.41 79.12 -8.38
N GLU A 210 67.61 78.29 -7.67
CA GLU A 210 66.64 78.54 -6.54
C GLU A 210 65.57 79.69 -6.62
N VAL A 211 64.48 79.77 -5.82
CA VAL A 211 64.21 79.49 -4.37
C VAL A 211 62.73 79.07 -4.12
N GLN A 212 62.45 78.30 -3.04
CA GLN A 212 61.11 77.95 -2.48
C GLN A 212 60.82 78.69 -1.13
N PRO A 213 59.56 78.80 -0.63
CA PRO A 213 58.87 77.74 0.15
C PRO A 213 57.39 77.51 -0.28
N GLU A 214 56.70 76.36 -0.13
CA GLU A 214 56.41 75.47 1.03
C GLU A 214 55.44 76.03 2.10
N PRO A 215 54.63 75.19 2.81
CA PRO A 215 54.04 73.86 2.49
C PRO A 215 52.48 73.89 2.71
N VAL A 216 51.65 72.83 2.86
CA VAL A 216 51.80 71.43 3.36
C VAL A 216 50.68 70.49 2.84
N ALA A 217 51.04 69.21 2.66
CA ALA A 217 50.29 67.95 2.98
C ALA A 217 48.81 67.75 2.53
N GLN A 218 48.32 66.57 2.11
CA GLN A 218 48.83 65.17 1.96
C GLN A 218 47.79 64.40 1.07
N ALA A 219 47.74 63.09 0.78
CA ALA A 219 48.46 61.81 1.03
C ALA A 219 47.85 60.75 0.05
N VAL A 220 48.38 59.55 -0.28
CA VAL A 220 49.68 58.86 -0.08
C VAL A 220 49.84 57.73 -1.14
N GLN A 221 51.08 57.32 -1.40
CA GLN A 221 51.64 56.09 -2.03
C GLN A 221 50.77 55.08 -2.84
N PRO A 222 51.29 54.60 -3.99
CA PRO A 222 51.02 53.27 -4.57
C PRO A 222 52.15 52.25 -4.27
N GLU A 223 51.83 50.97 -4.05
CA GLU A 223 52.80 49.85 -4.07
C GLU A 223 52.10 48.49 -4.39
N PRO A 224 52.78 47.31 -4.52
CA PRO A 224 52.67 46.54 -5.75
C PRO A 224 52.12 45.12 -5.60
N ALA A 225 52.09 44.38 -6.71
CA ALA A 225 51.76 42.95 -6.75
C ALA A 225 53.01 42.05 -6.58
N PRO A 226 52.92 40.95 -5.82
CA PRO A 226 53.81 39.80 -5.92
C PRO A 226 53.13 38.56 -6.55
N GLU A 227 53.95 37.59 -6.96
CA GLU A 227 53.56 36.35 -7.67
C GLU A 227 53.18 35.17 -6.73
N PRO A 228 52.63 34.03 -7.26
CA PRO A 228 51.91 33.04 -6.46
C PRO A 228 52.78 31.98 -5.75
N ALA A 229 52.19 31.34 -4.72
CA ALA A 229 52.74 30.18 -4.01
C ALA A 229 51.69 29.06 -3.85
N ALA A 230 52.15 27.84 -3.55
CA ALA A 230 51.45 26.59 -3.88
C ALA A 230 50.78 25.84 -2.70
N VAL A 231 49.80 24.98 -3.06
CA VAL A 231 49.46 23.66 -2.46
C VAL A 231 49.10 23.53 -0.97
N SER A 232 47.85 23.09 -0.70
CA SER A 232 47.43 21.95 0.17
C SER A 232 45.91 22.02 0.42
N THR A 233 45.05 21.07 0.01
CA THR A 233 44.81 19.65 0.44
C THR A 233 44.05 19.46 1.77
N GLU A 234 42.83 18.91 1.63
CA GLU A 234 41.99 18.22 2.63
C GLU A 234 41.38 19.05 3.80
N GLY A 235 40.16 18.66 4.21
CA GLY A 235 39.37 19.37 5.22
C GLY A 235 37.88 18.97 5.22
N THR A 236 37.56 17.74 5.62
CA THR A 236 36.18 17.24 5.70
C THR A 236 35.46 17.72 6.97
N GLN A 237 34.31 18.39 6.81
CA GLN A 237 33.25 18.58 7.81
C GLN A 237 31.92 18.51 7.03
N GLU A 238 31.10 17.48 7.19
CA GLU A 238 30.17 17.26 8.32
C GLU A 238 29.17 18.40 8.49
N PHE A 239 27.95 18.19 7.97
CA PHE A 239 26.78 19.02 8.24
C PHE A 239 25.87 18.30 9.24
N GLU A 240 25.65 18.92 10.40
CA GLU A 240 24.86 18.33 11.48
C GLU A 240 23.37 18.21 11.11
N THR A 241 22.81 17.00 11.20
CA THR A 241 21.36 16.80 11.08
C THR A 241 20.66 17.14 12.41
N GLY A 242 20.05 18.32 12.48
CA GLY A 242 19.40 18.84 13.69
C GLY A 242 18.27 17.93 14.24
N ASP A 243 18.29 17.73 15.56
CA ASP A 243 17.37 16.82 16.27
C ASP A 243 15.91 17.34 16.32
N THR A 244 14.98 16.51 15.84
CA THR A 244 13.54 16.64 16.10
C THR A 244 12.85 15.29 16.37
N PHE A 245 13.49 14.38 17.13
CA PHE A 245 12.96 13.04 17.43
C PHE A 245 11.75 13.04 18.40
N LYS A 246 10.59 13.58 17.97
CA LYS A 246 9.33 13.61 18.73
C LYS A 246 8.38 12.46 18.40
N LYS A 247 8.83 11.26 18.76
CA LYS A 247 8.12 10.19 19.54
C LYS A 247 6.60 9.98 19.34
N ARG A 248 6.23 8.69 19.26
CA ARG A 248 4.88 8.04 19.31
C ARG A 248 4.22 7.77 17.95
N LYS A 249 4.11 6.46 17.60
CA LYS A 249 2.95 5.82 16.90
C LYS A 249 3.13 4.30 16.69
N PHE A 250 4.31 3.72 16.90
CA PHE A 250 4.60 2.32 16.56
C PHE A 250 4.69 1.33 17.75
N ASP A 251 4.55 1.81 18.99
CA ASP A 251 4.75 1.02 20.23
C ASP A 251 3.68 -0.08 20.50
N ASN A 252 2.87 -0.47 19.49
CA ASN A 252 1.82 -1.49 19.63
C ASN A 252 1.67 -2.43 18.42
N LEU A 253 2.72 -2.57 17.58
CA LEU A 253 2.76 -3.63 16.56
C LEU A 253 3.24 -4.94 17.20
N GLN A 254 2.30 -5.74 17.70
CA GLN A 254 2.56 -7.07 18.22
C GLN A 254 2.69 -8.08 17.06
N PHE A 255 3.93 -8.35 16.64
CA PHE A 255 4.20 -9.39 15.64
C PHE A 255 3.89 -10.78 16.19
N GLY A 256 3.33 -11.65 15.33
CA GLY A 256 2.53 -12.79 15.77
C GLY A 256 3.29 -13.87 16.57
N SER A 257 2.81 -14.14 17.78
CA SER A 257 3.32 -15.18 18.69
C SER A 257 2.43 -16.44 18.74
N ASN A 258 1.83 -16.81 17.61
CA ASN A 258 0.93 -17.97 17.48
C ASN A 258 1.49 -19.02 16.50
N LEU A 259 2.54 -19.74 16.92
CA LEU A 259 2.84 -21.07 16.40
C LEU A 259 2.52 -22.10 17.50
N PRO A 260 1.73 -23.15 17.22
CA PRO A 260 1.56 -24.25 18.16
C PRO A 260 2.90 -25.00 18.29
N LYS A 261 3.30 -25.32 19.51
CA LYS A 261 4.36 -26.29 19.76
C LYS A 261 3.80 -27.70 19.56
N ALA A 262 4.55 -28.54 18.85
CA ALA A 262 4.44 -30.00 18.92
C ALA A 262 5.16 -30.53 20.18
#